data_AF-A0A3P7ECQ8-F1
#
_entry.id   AF-A0A3P7ECQ8-F1
#
_cell.length_a   1.000
_cell.length_b   1.000
_cell.length_c   1.000
_cell.angle_alpha   90.00
_cell.angle_beta   90.00
_cell.angle_gamma   90.00
#
_symmetry.space_group_name_H-M   'P 1'
#
loop_
_entity.id
_entity.type
_entity.pdbx_description
1 polymer ?
#
loop_
_entity_poly.entity_id
_entity_poly.type
_entity_poly.pdbx_seq_one_letter_code
_entity_poly.pdbx_strand_id
1 'polypeptide(L)'
;MCSAAEMGAYFQDELPLISDHPPDFEEKVSTPYGNVKVTIYGNRQSNPIVTFHDMALDSETNFQNFFQYATAGEFLSNFCIYNINAPGQEMDAAPLPDHYVYPTMDGLVQIVDNCVEQFK
;
A
#
# COMPACT_ATOMS: atom_id res chain seq x y z
N MET A 1 4.10 23.62 7.51
CA MET A 1 4.51 22.45 6.72
C MET A 1 5.94 22.17 7.14
N CYS A 2 6.20 21.09 7.88
CA CYS A 2 7.58 20.65 8.10
C CYS A 2 8.08 20.13 6.75
N SER A 3 9.16 20.69 6.22
CA SER A 3 9.69 20.27 4.93
C SER A 3 10.34 18.89 5.03
N ALA A 4 10.42 18.15 3.92
CA ALA A 4 11.15 16.88 3.86
C ALA A 4 12.62 17.02 4.35
N ALA A 5 13.23 18.20 4.15
CA ALA A 5 14.56 18.50 4.66
C ALA A 5 14.61 18.61 6.19
N GLU A 6 13.55 19.12 6.83
CA GLU A 6 13.44 19.18 8.29
C GLU A 6 13.22 17.80 8.89
N MET A 7 12.50 16.90 8.20
CA MET A 7 12.41 15.50 8.60
C MET A 7 13.78 14.81 8.54
N GLY A 8 14.55 15.04 7.46
CA GLY A 8 15.88 14.44 7.29
C GLY A 8 16.90 14.80 8.37
N ALA A 9 16.79 15.98 9.00
CA ALA A 9 17.73 16.39 10.05
C ALA A 9 17.59 15.65 11.40
N TYR A 10 16.45 14.98 11.64
CA TYR A 10 16.17 14.27 12.90
C TYR A 10 16.35 12.75 12.82
N PHE A 11 16.44 12.19 11.63
CA PHE A 11 16.76 10.77 11.47
C PHE A 11 18.27 10.62 11.43
N GLN A 12 18.81 9.77 12.30
CA GLN A 12 20.18 9.29 12.12
C GLN A 12 20.21 8.56 10.78
N ASP A 13 20.76 9.23 9.78
CA ASP A 13 21.00 8.71 8.45
C ASP A 13 21.65 7.32 8.55
N GLU A 14 21.18 6.39 7.71
CA GLU A 14 21.81 5.10 7.38
C GLU A 14 21.64 3.91 8.35
N LEU A 15 20.52 3.78 9.06
CA LEU A 15 20.13 2.42 9.43
C LEU A 15 19.79 1.62 8.16
N PRO A 16 20.36 0.41 7.96
CA PRO A 16 20.21 -0.34 6.72
C PRO A 16 18.74 -0.70 6.49
N LEU A 17 18.35 -0.81 5.21
CA LEU A 17 17.07 -1.42 4.87
C LEU A 17 17.09 -2.88 5.31
N ILE A 18 16.04 -3.34 6.00
CA ILE A 18 15.85 -4.76 6.25
C ILE A 18 15.61 -5.48 4.92
N SER A 19 16.02 -6.74 4.83
CA SER A 19 15.83 -7.54 3.62
C SER A 19 14.36 -7.62 3.25
N ASP A 20 14.09 -7.63 1.95
CA ASP A 20 12.74 -7.81 1.45
C ASP A 20 12.11 -9.11 1.95
N HIS A 21 10.84 -9.05 2.31
CA HIS A 21 10.04 -10.20 2.75
C HIS A 21 8.87 -10.32 1.76
N PRO A 22 8.60 -11.51 1.19
CA PRO A 22 7.42 -11.72 0.36
C PRO A 22 6.14 -11.38 1.14
N PRO A 23 5.04 -11.01 0.50
CA PRO A 23 3.80 -10.80 1.23
C PRO A 23 3.31 -12.05 1.94
N ASP A 24 2.74 -11.88 3.14
CA ASP A 24 2.11 -12.97 3.89
C ASP A 24 0.85 -13.46 3.16
N PHE A 25 0.13 -12.52 2.55
CA PHE A 25 -1.03 -12.81 1.71
C PHE A 25 -1.13 -11.82 0.55
N GLU A 26 -1.71 -12.28 -0.55
CA GLU A 26 -2.19 -11.43 -1.63
C GLU A 26 -3.65 -11.78 -1.91
N GLU A 27 -4.50 -10.76 -1.93
CA GLU A 27 -5.93 -10.94 -2.18
C GLU A 27 -6.42 -9.97 -3.25
N LYS A 28 -7.47 -10.38 -3.97
CA LYS A 28 -8.18 -9.51 -4.90
C LYS A 28 -9.49 -9.08 -4.27
N VAL A 29 -9.70 -7.76 -4.17
CA VAL A 29 -10.95 -7.18 -3.68
C VAL A 29 -11.78 -6.71 -4.86
N SER A 30 -13.04 -7.14 -4.94
CA SER A 30 -13.97 -6.70 -5.98
C SER A 30 -14.50 -5.32 -5.66
N THR A 31 -14.41 -4.42 -6.64
CA THR A 31 -14.90 -3.03 -6.54
C THR A 31 -15.74 -2.69 -7.76
N PRO A 32 -16.56 -1.62 -7.71
CA PRO A 32 -17.26 -1.11 -8.90
C PRO A 32 -16.33 -0.74 -10.07
N TYR A 33 -15.02 -0.60 -9.82
CA TYR A 33 -14.00 -0.23 -10.79
C TYR A 33 -13.13 -1.43 -11.19
N GLY A 34 -13.57 -2.66 -10.92
CA GLY A 34 -12.81 -3.89 -11.16
C GLY A 34 -12.11 -4.41 -9.91
N ASN A 35 -11.36 -5.50 -10.08
CA ASN A 35 -10.61 -6.08 -8.98
C ASN A 35 -9.36 -5.26 -8.70
N VAL A 36 -9.07 -5.03 -7.41
CA VAL A 36 -7.80 -4.44 -6.94
C VAL A 36 -6.96 -5.48 -6.23
N LYS A 37 -5.65 -5.47 -6.44
CA LYS A 37 -4.69 -6.28 -5.69
C LYS A 37 -4.43 -5.62 -4.34
N VAL A 38 -4.61 -6.37 -3.25
CA VAL A 38 -4.21 -5.97 -1.90
C VAL A 38 -3.17 -6.94 -1.38
N THR A 39 -1.99 -6.39 -1.10
CA THR A 39 -0.85 -7.13 -0.57
C THR A 39 -0.78 -6.92 0.94
N ILE A 40 -0.71 -8.00 1.72
CA ILE A 40 -0.91 -7.98 3.17
C ILE A 40 0.33 -8.48 3.88
N TYR A 41 0.80 -7.71 4.87
CA TYR A 41 1.92 -8.06 5.74
C TYR A 41 1.51 -8.02 7.21
N GLY A 42 2.08 -8.92 8.01
CA GLY A 42 1.87 -9.00 9.44
C GLY A 42 0.59 -9.74 9.86
N ASN A 43 0.31 -9.67 11.15
CA ASN A 43 -0.80 -10.39 11.76
C ASN A 43 -2.12 -9.63 11.59
N ARG A 44 -3.11 -10.20 10.91
CA ARG A 44 -4.46 -9.60 10.72
C ARG A 44 -5.24 -9.30 11.99
N GLN A 45 -4.83 -9.82 13.15
CA GLN A 45 -5.40 -9.45 14.45
C GLN A 45 -4.77 -8.19 15.06
N SER A 46 -3.68 -7.68 14.49
CA SER A 46 -3.03 -6.43 14.88
C SER A 46 -3.76 -5.20 14.32
N ASN A 47 -3.37 -4.01 14.78
CA ASN A 47 -3.95 -2.76 14.27
C ASN A 47 -3.65 -2.59 12.77
N PRO A 48 -4.62 -2.17 11.93
CA PRO A 48 -4.39 -2.02 10.50
C PRO A 48 -3.66 -0.71 10.15
N ILE A 49 -2.77 -0.78 9.18
CA ILE A 49 -2.28 0.35 8.38
C ILE A 49 -2.71 0.07 6.95
N VAL A 50 -3.48 0.98 6.36
CA VAL A 50 -3.91 0.88 4.96
C VAL A 50 -3.13 1.91 4.15
N THR A 51 -2.56 1.48 3.03
CA THR A 51 -1.86 2.37 2.10
C THR A 51 -2.50 2.36 0.73
N PHE A 52 -2.40 3.49 0.04
CA PHE A 52 -2.82 3.68 -1.33
C PHE A 52 -1.72 4.50 -2.03
N HIS A 53 -1.22 4.01 -3.15
CA HIS A 53 -0.03 4.57 -3.80
C HIS A 53 -0.33 5.84 -4.61
N ASP A 54 0.73 6.62 -4.88
CA ASP A 54 0.65 7.77 -5.75
C ASP A 54 0.48 7.38 -7.23
N MET A 55 0.10 8.35 -8.05
CA MET A 55 -0.02 8.16 -9.50
C MET A 55 1.33 7.77 -10.13
N ALA A 56 1.27 6.92 -11.16
CA ALA A 56 2.43 6.39 -11.89
C ALA A 56 3.39 5.52 -11.06
N LEU A 57 2.97 5.11 -9.85
CA LEU A 57 3.61 4.10 -9.02
C LEU A 57 2.64 2.95 -8.78
N ASP A 58 3.12 1.92 -8.10
CA ASP A 58 2.33 0.83 -7.53
C ASP A 58 2.53 0.78 -6.00
N SER A 59 1.83 -0.11 -5.30
CA SER A 59 1.93 -0.17 -3.84
C SER A 59 3.32 -0.53 -3.32
N GLU A 60 4.07 -1.33 -4.08
CA GLU A 60 5.40 -1.81 -3.71
C GLU A 60 6.42 -0.68 -3.90
N THR A 61 6.54 -0.15 -5.11
CA THR A 61 7.46 0.94 -5.47
C THR A 61 7.23 2.22 -4.67
N ASN A 62 6.00 2.48 -4.20
CA ASN A 62 5.69 3.66 -3.40
C ASN A 62 6.08 3.52 -1.92
N PHE A 63 5.88 2.34 -1.31
CA PHE A 63 6.00 2.18 0.15
C PHE A 63 7.09 1.22 0.62
N GLN A 64 7.71 0.44 -0.28
CA GLN A 64 8.70 -0.58 0.08
C GLN A 64 9.82 0.00 0.97
N ASN A 65 10.42 1.12 0.56
CA ASN A 65 11.51 1.75 1.33
C ASN A 65 11.05 2.22 2.71
N PHE A 66 9.80 2.67 2.84
CA PHE A 66 9.24 3.09 4.13
C PHE A 66 9.09 1.91 5.08
N PHE A 67 8.56 0.78 4.60
CA PHE A 67 8.38 -0.42 5.43
C PHE A 67 9.68 -1.18 5.69
N GLN A 68 10.68 -1.05 4.83
CA GLN A 68 12.01 -1.66 4.99
C GLN A 68 12.97 -0.81 5.84
N TYR A 69 12.61 0.42 6.22
CA TYR A 69 13.48 1.21 7.09
C TYR A 69 13.54 0.59 8.49
N ALA A 70 14.74 0.27 9.00
CA ALA A 70 14.88 -0.54 10.22
C ALA A 70 14.14 0.02 11.44
N THR A 71 14.12 1.35 11.62
CA THR A 71 13.37 2.00 12.71
C THR A 71 11.86 1.86 12.54
N ALA A 72 11.38 1.86 11.30
CA ALA A 72 9.97 1.62 11.02
C ALA A 72 9.63 0.15 11.25
N GLY A 73 10.49 -0.80 10.84
CA GLY A 73 10.24 -2.24 10.95
C GLY A 73 9.87 -2.72 12.35
N GLU A 74 10.56 -2.26 13.41
CA GLU A 74 10.22 -2.61 14.79
C GLU A 74 8.83 -2.09 15.18
N PHE A 75 8.54 -0.82 14.88
CA PHE A 75 7.23 -0.23 15.15
C PHE A 75 6.11 -0.92 14.36
N LEU A 76 6.35 -1.16 13.07
CA LEU A 76 5.41 -1.76 12.12
C LEU A 76 5.07 -3.22 12.44
N SER A 77 5.92 -3.93 13.19
CA SER A 77 5.61 -5.29 13.67
C SER A 77 4.35 -5.37 14.53
N ASN A 78 3.89 -4.24 15.07
CA ASN A 78 2.64 -4.12 15.84
C ASN A 78 1.40 -3.90 14.96
N PHE A 79 1.55 -3.88 13.65
CA PHE A 79 0.48 -3.56 12.70
C PHE A 79 0.32 -4.65 11.64
N CYS A 80 -0.88 -4.72 11.06
CA CYS A 80 -1.13 -5.41 9.81
C CYS A 80 -1.19 -4.39 8.68
N ILE A 81 -0.36 -4.55 7.67
CA ILE A 81 -0.24 -3.60 6.58
C ILE A 81 -1.05 -4.13 5.39
N TYR A 82 -1.94 -3.30 4.86
CA TYR A 82 -2.75 -3.57 3.68
C TYR A 82 -2.38 -2.58 2.58
N ASN A 83 -1.61 -3.04 1.61
CA ASN A 83 -1.12 -2.24 0.49
C ASN A 83 -2.05 -2.40 -0.70
N ILE A 84 -2.87 -1.38 -0.98
CA ILE A 84 -3.85 -1.40 -2.06
C ILE A 84 -3.20 -0.89 -3.34
N ASN A 85 -3.34 -1.66 -4.41
CA ASN A 85 -3.07 -1.18 -5.77
C ASN A 85 -4.35 -0.62 -6.38
N ALA A 86 -4.25 0.54 -7.03
CA ALA A 86 -5.31 1.03 -7.89
C ALA A 86 -5.60 0.01 -9.01
N PRO A 87 -6.81 0.03 -9.61
CA PRO A 87 -7.20 -0.97 -10.60
C PRO A 87 -6.20 -1.11 -11.75
N GLY A 88 -5.66 -2.32 -11.91
CA GLY A 88 -4.71 -2.66 -12.96
C GLY A 88 -3.38 -1.91 -12.88
N GLN A 89 -2.98 -1.43 -11.69
CA GLN A 89 -1.69 -0.77 -11.46
C GLN A 89 -0.67 -1.68 -10.76
N GLU A 90 -1.00 -2.94 -10.47
CA GLU A 90 0.00 -3.91 -10.04
C GLU A 90 0.93 -4.33 -11.20
N MET A 91 2.18 -4.71 -10.89
CA MET A 91 3.22 -5.05 -11.88
C MET A 91 2.78 -6.02 -13.00
N ASP A 92 1.96 -7.01 -12.68
CA ASP A 92 1.48 -8.04 -13.62
C ASP A 92 0.01 -7.84 -14.03
N ALA A 93 -0.51 -6.62 -13.91
CA ALA A 93 -1.88 -6.29 -14.27
C ALA A 93 -2.18 -6.61 -15.75
N ALA A 94 -3.31 -7.24 -16.01
CA ALA A 94 -3.85 -7.31 -17.36
C ALA A 94 -4.29 -5.90 -17.82
N PRO A 95 -4.16 -5.55 -19.12
CA PRO A 95 -4.67 -4.29 -19.63
C PRO A 95 -6.15 -4.11 -19.31
N LEU A 96 -6.50 -2.91 -18.86
CA LEU A 96 -7.90 -2.54 -18.64
C LEU A 96 -8.65 -2.47 -19.99
N PRO A 97 -9.97 -2.72 -20.00
CA PRO A 97 -10.78 -2.65 -21.24
C PRO A 97 -10.69 -1.28 -21.94
N ASP A 98 -10.80 -1.25 -23.27
CA ASP A 98 -10.70 -0.01 -24.08
C ASP A 98 -11.69 1.10 -23.69
N HIS A 99 -12.81 0.75 -23.06
CA HIS A 99 -13.85 1.70 -22.61
C HIS A 99 -13.94 1.77 -21.08
N TYR A 100 -12.86 1.40 -20.38
CA TYR A 100 -12.80 1.46 -18.94
C TYR A 100 -12.97 2.89 -18.44
N VAL A 101 -13.91 3.10 -17.52
CA VAL A 101 -14.12 4.38 -16.85
C VAL A 101 -13.27 4.40 -15.59
N TYR A 102 -12.21 5.19 -15.63
CA TYR A 102 -11.31 5.36 -14.49
C TYR A 102 -12.04 5.99 -13.28
N PRO A 103 -11.68 5.58 -12.05
CA PRO A 103 -12.27 6.14 -10.85
C PRO A 103 -11.95 7.63 -10.71
N THR A 104 -12.93 8.39 -10.21
CA THR A 104 -12.70 9.73 -9.67
C THR A 104 -12.05 9.62 -8.28
N MET A 105 -11.71 10.74 -7.65
CA MET A 105 -11.23 10.73 -6.26
C MET A 105 -12.24 10.06 -5.30
N ASP A 106 -13.53 10.35 -5.45
CA ASP A 106 -14.58 9.67 -4.66
C ASP A 106 -14.63 8.17 -4.97
N GLY A 107 -14.37 7.78 -6.22
CA GLY A 107 -14.24 6.38 -6.61
C GLY A 107 -13.04 5.68 -5.97
N LEU A 108 -11.91 6.37 -5.84
CA LEU A 108 -10.75 5.86 -5.10
C LEU A 108 -11.06 5.67 -3.61
N VAL A 109 -11.78 6.61 -2.99
CA VAL A 109 -12.27 6.46 -1.61
C VAL A 109 -13.16 5.24 -1.49
N GLN A 110 -14.09 5.03 -2.43
CA GLN A 110 -14.94 3.84 -2.44
C GLN A 110 -14.12 2.55 -2.55
N ILE A 111 -13.06 2.52 -3.36
CA ILE A 111 -12.16 1.35 -3.42
C ILE A 111 -11.55 1.06 -2.05
N VAL A 112 -11.08 2.09 -1.33
CA VAL A 112 -10.54 1.94 0.03
C VAL A 112 -11.61 1.40 0.98
N ASP A 113 -12.83 1.94 0.93
CA ASP A 113 -13.96 1.47 1.75
C ASP A 113 -14.28 -0.01 1.49
N ASN A 114 -14.30 -0.43 0.22
CA ASN A 114 -14.49 -1.83 -0.18
C ASN A 114 -13.41 -2.75 0.41
N CYS A 115 -12.14 -2.33 0.36
CA CYS A 115 -11.05 -3.09 0.97
C CYS A 115 -11.19 -3.16 2.49
N VAL A 116 -11.50 -2.04 3.15
CA VAL A 116 -11.71 -2.01 4.59
C VAL A 116 -12.87 -2.91 5.01
N GLU A 117 -13.98 -2.91 4.27
CA GLU A 117 -15.12 -3.80 4.55
C GLU A 117 -14.77 -5.28 4.37
N GLN A 118 -13.98 -5.62 3.36
CA GLN A 118 -13.52 -6.99 3.11
C GLN A 118 -12.61 -7.53 4.23
N PHE A 119 -11.81 -6.68 4.89
CA PHE A 119 -10.80 -7.08 5.89
C PHE A 119 -11.17 -6.75 7.34
N LYS A 120 -12.41 -6.31 7.61
CA LYS A 120 -12.97 -6.21 8.97
C LYS A 120 -13.08 -7.57 9.64
#